data_AF-A0A1V4U0G6-F1
#
_entry.id   AF-A0A1V4U0G6-F1
#
_cell.length_a   1.000
_cell.length_b   1.000
_cell.length_c   1.000
_cell.angle_alpha   90.00
_cell.angle_beta   90.00
_cell.angle_gamma   90.00
#
_symmetry.space_group_name_H-M   'P 1'
#
loop_
_entity.id
_entity.type
_entity.pdbx_description
1 polymer ?
#
loop_
_entity_poly.entity_id
_entity_poly.type
_entity_poly.pdbx_seq_one_letter_code
_entity_poly.pdbx_strand_id
1 'polypeptide(L)'
;MTPSPRRKQPSFSLAQKDGELDALVQATDHRTLALWAIDCAGRVLHLFEEKFPGDPRPRTALTVCREWTDSGEFSMAVIRTASLDAHAAARDAGKDSPACSAARAAGQAAATAHVRTHAPGAALYARQAVFRTAAAEDTGTAVAAERDWQVRHLRSLREHEKS
;
A
#
# COMPACT_ATOMS: atom_id res chain seq x y z
N MET A 1 -5.31 33.61 32.71
CA MET A 1 -5.31 32.99 31.36
C MET A 1 -5.26 31.48 31.53
N THR A 2 -6.38 30.79 31.32
CA THR A 2 -6.41 29.32 31.27
C THR A 2 -5.73 28.89 29.97
N PRO A 3 -4.76 27.94 30.00
CA PRO A 3 -4.16 27.45 28.77
C PRO A 3 -5.23 26.74 27.95
N SER A 4 -5.39 27.10 26.68
CA SER A 4 -6.27 26.38 25.76
C SER A 4 -5.85 24.90 25.71
N PRO A 5 -6.80 23.95 25.75
CA PRO A 5 -6.47 22.54 25.66
C PRO A 5 -5.72 22.27 24.35
N ARG A 6 -4.55 21.63 24.43
CA ARG A 6 -3.82 21.17 23.23
C ARG A 6 -4.74 20.21 22.48
N ARG A 7 -5.14 20.57 21.25
CA ARG A 7 -5.80 19.62 20.35
C ARG A 7 -4.89 18.42 20.18
N LYS A 8 -5.37 17.21 20.50
CA LYS A 8 -4.66 15.98 20.17
C LYS A 8 -4.47 15.93 18.67
N GLN A 9 -3.22 15.76 18.22
CA GLN A 9 -2.96 15.54 16.81
C GLN A 9 -3.50 14.16 16.41
N PRO A 10 -4.08 14.03 15.20
CA PRO A 10 -4.48 12.74 14.68
C PRO A 10 -3.25 11.81 14.60
N SER A 11 -3.45 10.52 14.86
CA SER A 11 -2.40 9.49 14.79
C SER A 11 -2.88 8.30 13.98
N PHE A 12 -2.00 7.73 13.15
CA PHE A 12 -2.29 6.53 12.36
C PHE A 12 -1.73 5.27 13.02
N SER A 13 -2.51 4.19 13.06
CA SER A 13 -2.08 2.89 13.58
C SER A 13 -2.02 1.85 12.47
N LEU A 14 -0.88 1.17 12.34
CA LEU A 14 -0.73 0.00 11.45
C LEU A 14 -1.37 -1.28 12.03
N ALA A 15 -1.76 -1.26 13.31
CA ALA A 15 -2.39 -2.40 14.00
C ALA A 15 -3.93 -2.32 13.98
N GLN A 16 -4.51 -1.46 13.15
CA GLN A 16 -5.96 -1.31 13.05
C GLN A 16 -6.58 -2.59 12.48
N LYS A 17 -7.57 -3.14 13.20
CA LYS A 17 -8.35 -4.30 12.74
C LYS A 17 -9.45 -3.83 11.78
N ASP A 18 -9.64 -4.57 10.70
CA ASP A 18 -10.66 -4.30 9.68
C ASP A 18 -11.32 -5.63 9.30
N GLY A 19 -12.27 -6.09 10.12
CA GLY A 19 -12.82 -7.44 10.00
C GLY A 19 -13.51 -7.73 8.66
N GLU A 20 -14.09 -6.71 8.03
CA GLU A 20 -14.66 -6.84 6.68
C GLU A 20 -13.57 -7.05 5.63
N LEU A 21 -12.51 -6.22 5.66
CA LEU A 21 -11.38 -6.38 4.74
C LEU A 21 -10.64 -7.69 4.99
N ASP A 22 -10.44 -8.07 6.26
CA ASP A 22 -9.80 -9.32 6.66
C ASP A 22 -10.55 -10.53 6.07
N ALA A 23 -11.88 -10.57 6.23
CA ALA A 23 -12.70 -11.64 5.67
C ALA A 23 -12.64 -11.67 4.13
N LEU A 24 -12.65 -10.49 3.49
CA LEU A 24 -12.56 -10.37 2.04
C LEU A 24 -11.20 -10.86 1.53
N VAL A 25 -10.10 -10.45 2.17
CA VAL A 25 -8.74 -10.90 1.86
C VAL A 25 -8.64 -12.42 2.00
N GLN A 26 -9.16 -12.99 3.09
CA GLN A 26 -9.12 -14.45 3.29
C GLN A 26 -9.84 -15.21 2.17
N ALA A 27 -10.96 -14.69 1.69
CA ALA A 27 -11.78 -15.27 0.63
C ALA A 27 -11.33 -14.90 -0.80
N THR A 28 -10.12 -14.36 -0.98
CA THR A 28 -9.53 -13.98 -2.28
C THR A 28 -8.32 -14.87 -2.58
N ASP A 29 -8.19 -15.34 -3.82
CA ASP A 29 -7.01 -16.07 -4.29
C ASP A 29 -5.74 -15.18 -4.28
N HIS A 30 -4.59 -15.80 -4.54
CA HIS A 30 -3.30 -15.15 -4.42
C HIS A 30 -3.03 -14.12 -5.55
N ARG A 31 -3.42 -14.42 -6.79
CA ARG A 31 -3.15 -13.52 -7.92
C ARG A 31 -4.02 -12.27 -7.83
N THR A 32 -5.32 -12.41 -7.51
CA THR A 32 -6.16 -11.23 -7.27
C THR A 32 -5.64 -10.39 -6.11
N LEU A 33 -5.17 -10.99 -5.02
CA LEU A 33 -4.59 -10.22 -3.91
C LEU A 33 -3.34 -9.44 -4.32
N ALA A 34 -2.52 -9.96 -5.21
CA ALA A 34 -1.36 -9.24 -5.70
C ALA A 34 -1.73 -8.09 -6.65
N LEU A 35 -2.68 -8.31 -7.57
CA LEU A 35 -3.22 -7.23 -8.40
C LEU A 35 -3.81 -6.12 -7.53
N TRP A 36 -4.63 -6.49 -6.55
CA TRP A 36 -5.17 -5.55 -5.57
C TRP A 36 -4.08 -4.79 -4.81
N ALA A 37 -3.03 -5.47 -4.35
CA ALA A 37 -1.92 -4.84 -3.64
C ALA A 37 -1.12 -3.87 -4.55
N ILE A 38 -0.90 -4.23 -5.82
CA ILE A 38 -0.29 -3.37 -6.84
C ILE A 38 -1.13 -2.10 -7.00
N ASP A 39 -2.44 -2.23 -7.18
CA ASP A 39 -3.33 -1.09 -7.40
C ASP A 39 -3.42 -0.19 -6.17
N CYS A 40 -3.48 -0.76 -4.96
CA CYS A 40 -3.42 0.01 -3.72
C CYS A 40 -2.13 0.83 -3.61
N ALA A 41 -0.97 0.22 -3.89
CA ALA A 41 0.31 0.92 -3.85
C ALA A 41 0.44 1.94 -4.99
N GLY A 42 -0.08 1.63 -6.18
CA GLY A 42 -0.07 2.50 -7.36
C GLY A 42 -0.79 3.83 -7.13
N ARG A 43 -1.89 3.84 -6.37
CA ARG A 43 -2.63 5.06 -6.03
C ARG A 43 -1.79 6.12 -5.31
N VAL A 44 -0.82 5.68 -4.52
CA VAL A 44 0.02 6.56 -3.70
C VAL A 44 1.45 6.70 -4.24
N LEU A 45 1.78 6.02 -5.33
CA LEU A 45 3.15 5.97 -5.87
C LEU A 45 3.68 7.33 -6.29
N HIS A 46 2.82 8.20 -6.83
CA HIS A 46 3.15 9.57 -7.20
C HIS A 46 3.78 10.37 -6.05
N LEU A 47 3.36 10.12 -4.79
CA LEU A 47 3.90 10.79 -3.60
C LEU A 47 5.39 10.51 -3.39
N PHE A 48 5.87 9.36 -3.87
CA PHE A 48 7.29 9.05 -3.88
C PHE A 48 7.99 9.69 -5.08
N GLU A 49 7.43 9.52 -6.29
CA GLU A 49 8.06 9.94 -7.53
C GLU A 49 8.19 11.45 -7.69
N GLU A 50 7.21 12.23 -7.21
CA GLU A 50 7.30 13.68 -7.23
C GLU A 50 8.48 14.19 -6.40
N LYS A 51 8.80 13.49 -5.30
CA LYS A 51 9.91 13.83 -4.41
C LYS A 51 11.25 13.23 -4.85
N PHE A 52 11.22 12.05 -5.49
CA PHE A 52 12.40 11.30 -5.93
C PHE A 52 12.24 10.82 -7.38
N PRO A 53 12.18 11.74 -8.37
CA PRO A 53 11.85 11.39 -9.77
C PRO A 53 12.89 10.50 -10.45
N GLY A 54 14.12 10.46 -9.94
CA GLY A 54 15.20 9.62 -10.46
C GLY A 54 15.35 8.26 -9.77
N ASP A 55 14.50 7.93 -8.79
CA ASP A 55 14.59 6.68 -8.04
C ASP A 55 13.49 5.69 -8.49
N PRO A 56 13.84 4.65 -9.29
CA PRO A 56 12.85 3.75 -9.87
C PRO A 56 12.39 2.66 -8.89
N ARG A 57 13.04 2.50 -7.73
CA ARG A 57 12.91 1.28 -6.89
C ARG A 57 11.45 0.94 -6.54
N PRO A 58 10.59 1.89 -6.09
CA PRO A 58 9.18 1.57 -5.83
C PRO A 58 8.38 1.21 -7.08
N ARG A 59 8.69 1.83 -8.23
CA ARG A 59 8.06 1.48 -9.52
C ARG A 59 8.36 0.05 -9.90
N THR A 60 9.65 -0.29 -9.87
CA THR A 60 10.17 -1.60 -10.23
C THR A 60 9.53 -2.68 -9.38
N ALA A 61 9.29 -2.44 -8.08
CA ALA A 61 8.56 -3.36 -7.23
C ALA A 61 7.13 -3.67 -7.73
N LEU A 62 6.39 -2.67 -8.20
CA LEU A 62 5.05 -2.90 -8.77
C LEU A 62 5.12 -3.62 -10.12
N THR A 63 6.05 -3.20 -10.98
CA THR A 63 6.26 -3.84 -12.30
C THR A 63 6.60 -5.32 -12.15
N VAL A 64 7.55 -5.65 -11.27
CA VAL A 64 7.96 -7.04 -11.01
C VAL A 64 6.80 -7.89 -10.47
N CYS A 65 5.98 -7.33 -9.57
CA CYS A 65 4.79 -8.04 -9.09
C CYS A 65 3.77 -8.26 -10.21
N ARG A 66 3.58 -7.25 -11.08
CA ARG A 66 2.67 -7.31 -12.22
C ARG A 66 3.11 -8.34 -13.26
N GLU A 67 4.41 -8.39 -13.57
CA GLU A 67 4.98 -9.41 -14.46
C GLU A 67 4.70 -10.83 -13.96
N TRP A 68 4.80 -11.05 -12.64
CA TRP A 68 4.43 -12.33 -12.04
C TRP A 68 2.93 -12.62 -12.13
N THR A 69 2.05 -11.64 -11.87
CA THR A 69 0.60 -11.87 -11.99
C THR A 69 0.16 -12.21 -13.41
N ASP A 70 0.81 -11.58 -14.41
CA ASP A 70 0.46 -11.73 -15.82
C ASP A 70 1.04 -13.03 -16.42
N SER A 71 2.29 -13.38 -16.07
CA SER A 71 2.98 -14.56 -16.63
C SER A 71 2.81 -15.83 -15.79
N GLY A 72 2.69 -15.69 -14.47
CA GLY A 72 2.79 -16.80 -13.52
C GLY A 72 4.22 -17.26 -13.20
N GLU A 73 5.23 -16.72 -13.87
CA GLU A 73 6.62 -17.12 -13.71
C GLU A 73 7.22 -16.51 -12.44
N PHE A 74 7.48 -17.35 -11.43
CA PHE A 74 7.96 -16.91 -10.13
C PHE A 74 9.48 -17.05 -9.99
N SER A 75 10.14 -15.96 -9.58
CA SER A 75 11.55 -15.97 -9.18
C SER A 75 11.75 -15.32 -7.82
N MET A 76 12.10 -16.13 -6.82
CA MET A 76 12.30 -15.65 -5.44
C MET A 76 13.37 -14.55 -5.37
N ALA A 77 14.44 -14.67 -6.14
CA ALA A 77 15.52 -13.68 -6.17
C ALA A 77 15.03 -12.33 -6.70
N VAL A 78 14.26 -12.33 -7.79
CA VAL A 78 13.72 -11.11 -8.42
C VAL A 78 12.70 -10.45 -7.49
N ILE A 79 11.70 -11.20 -7.00
CA ILE A 79 10.66 -10.67 -6.10
C ILE A 79 11.28 -10.10 -4.82
N ARG A 80 12.19 -10.84 -4.18
CA ARG A 80 12.82 -10.41 -2.92
C ARG A 80 13.66 -9.16 -3.12
N THR A 81 14.43 -9.08 -4.20
CA THR A 81 15.29 -7.91 -4.49
C THR A 81 14.42 -6.68 -4.70
N ALA A 82 13.41 -6.77 -5.57
CA ALA A 82 12.48 -5.68 -5.85
C ALA A 82 11.77 -5.16 -4.58
N SER A 83 11.31 -6.08 -3.71
CA SER A 83 10.68 -5.72 -2.43
C SER A 83 11.65 -5.02 -1.48
N LEU A 84 12.87 -5.56 -1.32
CA LEU A 84 13.89 -4.98 -0.43
C LEU A 84 14.38 -3.62 -0.92
N ASP A 85 14.51 -3.44 -2.23
CA ASP A 85 14.92 -2.17 -2.84
C ASP A 85 13.86 -1.09 -2.64
N ALA A 86 12.57 -1.41 -2.78
CA ALA A 86 11.50 -0.47 -2.43
C ALA A 86 11.49 -0.12 -0.93
N HIS A 87 11.78 -1.08 -0.05
CA HIS A 87 11.98 -0.79 1.37
C HIS A 87 13.24 0.03 1.64
N ALA A 88 14.27 -0.07 0.79
CA ALA A 88 15.44 0.80 0.86
C ALA A 88 15.12 2.23 0.48
N ALA A 89 14.45 2.44 -0.66
CA ALA A 89 13.90 3.73 -1.06
C ALA A 89 13.04 4.36 0.04
N ALA A 90 12.21 3.57 0.72
CA ALA A 90 11.39 4.06 1.82
C ALA A 90 12.23 4.59 3.01
N ARG A 91 13.37 3.96 3.32
CA ARG A 91 14.27 4.43 4.37
C ARG A 91 14.96 5.74 3.97
N ASP A 92 15.39 5.81 2.71
CA ASP A 92 16.08 6.97 2.14
C ASP A 92 15.14 8.19 2.05
N ALA A 93 13.84 7.97 1.84
CA ALA A 93 12.81 9.02 1.76
C ALA A 93 12.57 9.82 3.05
N GLY A 94 13.15 9.38 4.17
CA GLY A 94 12.98 9.97 5.49
C GLY A 94 11.75 9.43 6.23
N LYS A 95 11.92 9.21 7.55
CA LYS A 95 10.86 8.68 8.42
C LYS A 95 9.62 9.58 8.38
N ASP A 96 8.47 8.94 8.52
CA ASP A 96 7.18 9.60 8.67
C ASP A 96 6.70 10.51 7.52
N SER A 97 7.26 10.33 6.31
CA SER A 97 6.84 11.03 5.10
C SER A 97 5.81 10.23 4.27
N PRO A 98 4.98 10.91 3.43
CA PRO A 98 4.12 10.25 2.46
C PRO A 98 4.90 9.35 1.49
N ALA A 99 6.04 9.85 0.98
CA ALA A 99 6.96 9.10 0.11
C ALA A 99 7.46 7.81 0.77
N CYS A 100 7.85 7.85 2.05
CA CYS A 100 8.24 6.66 2.80
C CYS A 100 7.10 5.63 2.85
N SER A 101 5.88 6.05 3.14
CA SER A 101 4.71 5.15 3.16
C SER A 101 4.40 4.57 1.78
N ALA A 102 4.45 5.38 0.72
CA ALA A 102 4.24 4.92 -0.66
C ALA A 102 5.28 3.85 -1.08
N ALA A 103 6.57 4.08 -0.80
CA ALA A 103 7.61 3.10 -1.09
C ALA A 103 7.47 1.82 -0.25
N ARG A 104 7.02 1.91 1.00
CA ARG A 104 6.68 0.71 1.79
C ARG A 104 5.49 -0.05 1.22
N ALA A 105 4.47 0.65 0.73
CA ALA A 105 3.32 0.03 0.08
C ALA A 105 3.77 -0.78 -1.15
N ALA A 106 4.65 -0.21 -1.98
CA ALA A 106 5.22 -0.91 -3.14
C ALA A 106 6.06 -2.14 -2.76
N GLY A 107 6.89 -2.04 -1.72
CA GLY A 107 7.67 -3.18 -1.23
C GLY A 107 6.79 -4.33 -0.71
N GLN A 108 5.68 -4.01 -0.03
CA GLN A 108 4.69 -5.01 0.39
C GLN A 108 3.94 -5.61 -0.80
N ALA A 109 3.58 -4.79 -1.80
CA ALA A 109 2.93 -5.28 -3.01
C ALA A 109 3.79 -6.31 -3.75
N ALA A 110 5.09 -6.05 -3.93
CA ALA A 110 6.02 -7.04 -4.48
C ALA A 110 6.12 -8.31 -3.61
N ALA A 111 6.23 -8.15 -2.29
CA ALA A 111 6.31 -9.28 -1.36
C ALA A 111 5.06 -10.17 -1.38
N THR A 112 3.90 -9.65 -1.81
CA THR A 112 2.69 -10.44 -2.00
C THR A 112 2.94 -11.63 -2.92
N ALA A 113 3.72 -11.48 -3.99
CA ALA A 113 4.03 -12.59 -4.90
C ALA A 113 4.72 -13.77 -4.20
N HIS A 114 5.53 -13.51 -3.16
CA HIS A 114 6.13 -14.56 -2.33
C HIS A 114 5.11 -15.20 -1.38
N VAL A 115 4.35 -14.37 -0.65
CA VAL A 115 3.29 -14.85 0.25
C VAL A 115 2.17 -13.82 0.37
N ARG A 116 0.92 -14.30 0.20
CA ARG A 116 -0.28 -13.46 0.14
C ARG A 116 -0.53 -12.56 1.35
N THR A 117 0.06 -12.88 2.51
CA THR A 117 -0.11 -12.13 3.77
C THR A 117 0.50 -10.73 3.73
N HIS A 118 1.31 -10.40 2.71
CA HIS A 118 1.81 -9.04 2.50
C HIS A 118 0.79 -8.09 1.85
N ALA A 119 -0.25 -8.60 1.18
CA ALA A 119 -1.22 -7.76 0.47
C ALA A 119 -1.92 -6.73 1.37
N PRO A 120 -2.41 -7.08 2.58
CA PRO A 120 -2.97 -6.10 3.51
C PRO A 120 -1.95 -5.03 3.93
N GLY A 121 -0.68 -5.40 4.00
CA GLY A 121 0.41 -4.46 4.29
C GLY A 121 0.53 -3.36 3.23
N ALA A 122 0.39 -3.70 1.94
CA ALA A 122 0.39 -2.71 0.86
C ALA A 122 -0.75 -1.70 1.02
N ALA A 123 -1.97 -2.20 1.26
CA ALA A 123 -3.15 -1.38 1.48
C ALA A 123 -3.04 -0.47 2.72
N LEU A 124 -2.51 -1.00 3.83
CA LEU A 124 -2.30 -0.23 5.06
C LEU A 124 -1.27 0.89 4.89
N TYR A 125 -0.16 0.63 4.20
CA TYR A 125 0.83 1.67 3.93
C TYR A 125 0.34 2.72 2.93
N ALA A 126 -0.51 2.33 1.97
CA ALA A 126 -1.19 3.30 1.11
C ALA A 126 -2.11 4.24 1.92
N ARG A 127 -2.92 3.68 2.84
CA ARG A 127 -3.74 4.48 3.78
C ARG A 127 -2.88 5.39 4.66
N GLN A 128 -1.71 4.92 5.09
CA GLN A 128 -0.78 5.75 5.84
C GLN A 128 -0.19 6.89 4.99
N ALA A 129 0.06 6.68 3.70
CA ALA A 129 0.53 7.73 2.81
C ALA A 129 -0.56 8.81 2.62
N VAL A 130 -1.81 8.40 2.45
CA VAL A 130 -2.98 9.30 2.42
C VAL A 130 -3.10 10.08 3.73
N PHE A 131 -3.00 9.40 4.88
CA PHE A 131 -2.99 10.03 6.20
C PHE A 131 -1.93 11.14 6.31
N ARG A 132 -0.73 10.90 5.79
CA ARG A 132 0.41 11.83 5.88
C ARG A 132 0.34 12.99 4.88
N THR A 133 -0.55 12.90 3.90
CA THR A 133 -0.74 13.93 2.86
C THR A 133 -1.90 14.87 3.19
N ALA A 134 -2.95 14.35 3.83
CA ALA A 134 -4.15 15.12 4.13
C ALA A 134 -3.92 16.21 5.21
N ALA A 135 -4.70 17.29 5.12
CA ALA A 135 -4.82 18.25 6.21
C ALA A 135 -5.35 17.56 7.48
N ALA A 136 -5.00 18.09 8.66
CA ALA A 136 -5.32 17.47 9.95
C ALA A 136 -6.84 17.29 10.16
N GLU A 137 -7.63 18.27 9.71
CA GLU A 137 -9.10 18.25 9.73
C GLU A 137 -9.72 17.17 8.81
N ASP A 138 -9.06 16.82 7.71
CA ASP A 138 -9.60 15.91 6.69
C ASP A 138 -9.05 14.49 6.77
N THR A 139 -8.06 14.25 7.64
CA THR A 139 -7.27 13.01 7.63
C THR A 139 -8.14 11.77 7.84
N GLY A 140 -9.12 11.84 8.73
CA GLY A 140 -10.05 10.73 8.99
C GLY A 140 -10.90 10.40 7.76
N THR A 141 -11.46 11.42 7.11
CA THR A 141 -12.28 11.28 5.91
C THR A 141 -11.47 10.72 4.73
N ALA A 142 -10.26 11.23 4.51
CA ALA A 142 -9.39 10.77 3.43
C ALA A 142 -8.97 9.30 3.60
N VAL A 143 -8.61 8.89 4.82
CA VAL A 143 -8.25 7.49 5.12
C VAL A 143 -9.44 6.55 4.99
N ALA A 144 -10.65 6.98 5.38
CA ALA A 144 -11.87 6.22 5.22
C ALA A 144 -12.22 6.05 3.73
N ALA A 145 -12.14 7.12 2.94
CA ALA A 145 -12.39 7.08 1.50
C ALA A 145 -11.41 6.14 0.76
N GLU A 146 -10.12 6.16 1.12
CA GLU A 146 -9.14 5.23 0.57
C GLU A 146 -9.46 3.79 0.96
N ARG A 147 -9.81 3.51 2.22
CA ARG A 147 -10.26 2.18 2.66
C ARG A 147 -11.47 1.68 1.88
N ASP A 148 -12.48 2.54 1.70
CA ASP A 148 -13.70 2.17 1.00
C ASP A 148 -13.46 1.93 -0.49
N TRP A 149 -12.52 2.66 -1.10
CA TRP A 149 -12.02 2.32 -2.42
C TRP A 149 -11.35 0.94 -2.43
N GLN A 150 -10.45 0.65 -1.47
CA GLN A 150 -9.74 -0.63 -1.40
C GLN A 150 -10.68 -1.83 -1.28
N VAL A 151 -11.72 -1.74 -0.44
CA VAL A 151 -12.73 -2.79 -0.27
C VAL A 151 -13.56 -2.98 -1.54
N ARG A 152 -14.05 -1.89 -2.14
CA ARG A 152 -14.81 -1.97 -3.40
C ARG A 152 -13.98 -2.53 -4.55
N HIS A 153 -12.71 -2.13 -4.63
CA HIS A 153 -11.79 -2.60 -5.68
C HIS A 153 -11.53 -4.10 -5.55
N LEU A 154 -11.25 -4.59 -4.33
CA LEU A 154 -11.05 -6.03 -4.12
C LEU A 154 -12.31 -6.84 -4.44
N ARG A 155 -13.51 -6.33 -4.11
CA ARG A 155 -14.77 -6.97 -4.53
C ARG A 155 -14.87 -7.05 -6.05
N SER A 156 -14.60 -5.94 -6.74
CA SER A 156 -14.67 -5.88 -8.20
C SER A 156 -13.69 -6.84 -8.87
N LEU A 157 -12.43 -6.92 -8.41
CA LEU A 157 -11.46 -7.86 -8.98
C LEU A 157 -11.93 -9.33 -8.83
N ARG A 158 -12.51 -9.69 -7.69
CA ARG A 158 -13.05 -11.03 -7.44
C ARG A 158 -14.28 -11.38 -8.29
N GLU A 159 -15.03 -10.39 -8.75
CA GLU A 159 -16.18 -10.60 -9.64
C GLU A 159 -15.71 -10.88 -11.07
N HIS A 160 -14.66 -10.18 -11.52
CA HIS A 160 -14.10 -10.36 -12.86
C HIS A 160 -13.36 -11.70 -13.05
N GLU A 161 -12.78 -12.29 -12.00
CA GLU A 161 -12.19 -13.64 -12.08
C GLU A 161 -13.22 -14.76 -12.28
N LYS A 162 -14.48 -14.53 -11.92
CA LYS A 162 -15.54 -15.56 -11.98
C LYS A 162 -16.31 -15.59 -13.29
N SER A 163 -16.04 -14.64 -14.19
CA SER A 163 -16.69 -14.52 -15.51
C SER A 163 -15.81 -15.12 -16.60
#